data_AF-A0A812PZ48-F1
#
_entry.id   AF-A0A812PZ48-F1
#
_cell.length_a   1.000
_cell.length_b   1.000
_cell.length_c   1.000
_cell.angle_alpha   90.00
_cell.angle_beta   90.00
_cell.angle_gamma   90.00
#
_symmetry.space_group_name_H-M   'P 1'
#
loop_
_entity.id
_entity.type
_entity.pdbx_description
1 polymer ?
#
loop_
_entity_poly.entity_id
_entity_poly.type
_entity_poly.pdbx_seq_one_letter_code
_entity_poly.pdbx_strand_id
1 'polypeptide(L)'
;MLPADSGEIAEGPTLRRRSSASRIVGGLVPNCVEEFETFQPLPGFEVQPLPVLHGGTYVCMGFRFGMHGEVLYLSDVSKVPDKTMAVLKASRAEVLVVDALLKSGPSYSHFGLAQALELVRALRPKRALLVGMSCQFDHERDNAELRKLRMEGLEVELAFDGLQFDLQMEAALPIPEAEEDGSYELQLPAQTSRTAWLRQLATQKRFMPSICQCCS
;
A
#
# COMPACT_ATOMS: atom_id res chain seq x y z
N MET A 1 -53.76 42.56 -44.84
CA MET A 1 -53.78 41.68 -43.66
C MET A 1 -52.98 40.45 -44.03
N LEU A 2 -51.79 40.27 -43.45
CA LEU A 2 -50.92 39.13 -43.73
C LEU A 2 -51.53 37.86 -43.10
N PRO A 3 -51.65 36.74 -43.84
CA PRO A 3 -51.95 35.45 -43.23
C PRO A 3 -50.70 34.87 -42.54
N ALA A 4 -50.93 34.22 -41.40
CA ALA A 4 -49.90 33.65 -40.53
C ALA A 4 -49.13 32.51 -41.23
N ASP A 5 -47.81 32.57 -41.09
CA ASP A 5 -46.83 31.63 -41.63
C ASP A 5 -46.92 30.28 -40.88
N SER A 6 -47.07 29.20 -41.64
CA SER A 6 -47.13 27.83 -41.15
C SER A 6 -45.72 27.33 -40.80
N GLY A 7 -45.26 27.64 -39.58
CA GLY A 7 -44.00 27.13 -39.06
C GLY A 7 -44.12 25.65 -38.64
N GLU A 8 -43.44 24.78 -39.37
CA GLU A 8 -43.19 23.38 -38.98
C GLU A 8 -42.49 23.32 -37.63
N ILE A 9 -43.05 22.52 -36.72
CA ILE A 9 -42.49 22.30 -35.38
C ILE A 9 -41.31 21.35 -35.56
N ALA A 10 -40.08 21.88 -35.50
CA ALA A 10 -38.87 21.06 -35.53
C ALA A 10 -38.92 20.04 -34.37
N GLU A 11 -38.80 18.76 -34.70
CA GLU A 11 -38.77 17.67 -33.72
C GLU A 11 -37.65 17.91 -32.70
N GLY A 12 -38.04 18.10 -31.44
CA GLY A 12 -37.12 18.21 -30.32
C GLY A 12 -36.27 16.95 -30.17
N PRO A 13 -35.13 17.03 -29.46
CA PRO A 13 -34.19 15.93 -29.36
C PRO A 13 -34.88 14.64 -28.88
N THR A 14 -34.87 13.64 -29.74
CA THR A 14 -35.39 12.30 -29.49
C THR A 14 -34.62 11.67 -28.33
N LEU A 15 -35.36 11.11 -27.36
CA LEU A 15 -34.79 10.36 -26.23
C LEU A 15 -33.86 9.29 -26.79
N ARG A 16 -32.54 9.43 -26.59
CA ARG A 16 -31.56 8.39 -26.96
C ARG A 16 -31.99 7.09 -26.30
N ARG A 17 -32.28 6.08 -27.13
CA ARG A 17 -32.55 4.69 -26.73
C ARG A 17 -31.50 4.28 -25.71
N ARG A 18 -31.93 3.96 -24.47
CA ARG A 18 -31.03 3.46 -23.42
C ARG A 18 -30.27 2.27 -24.00
N SER A 19 -28.94 2.36 -24.07
CA SER A 19 -28.12 1.20 -24.38
C SER A 19 -28.42 0.11 -23.36
N SER A 20 -28.56 -1.13 -23.81
CA SER A 20 -28.76 -2.32 -22.97
C SER A 20 -27.51 -2.69 -22.15
N ALA A 21 -26.53 -1.78 -22.06
CA ALA A 21 -25.32 -2.01 -21.29
C ALA A 21 -25.66 -2.01 -19.80
N SER A 22 -25.37 -3.13 -19.12
CA SER A 22 -25.48 -3.18 -17.66
C SER A 22 -24.54 -2.13 -17.08
N ARG A 23 -25.10 -1.14 -16.39
CA ARG A 23 -24.31 -0.25 -15.54
C ARG A 23 -23.90 -1.07 -14.31
N ILE A 24 -22.65 -1.48 -14.26
CA ILE A 24 -22.05 -1.99 -13.02
C ILE A 24 -21.82 -0.77 -12.14
N VAL A 25 -22.61 -0.65 -11.08
CA VAL A 25 -22.32 0.30 -10.01
C VAL A 25 -21.51 -0.49 -8.99
N GLY A 26 -20.28 -0.05 -8.72
CA GLY A 26 -19.49 -0.64 -7.64
C GLY A 26 -20.25 -0.49 -6.32
N GLY A 27 -20.52 -1.59 -5.64
CA GLY A 27 -21.03 -1.56 -4.27
C GLY A 27 -19.87 -1.28 -3.32
N LEU A 28 -20.06 -0.32 -2.40
CA LEU A 28 -19.13 -0.11 -1.29
C LEU A 28 -19.70 -0.82 -0.06
N VAL A 29 -18.97 -1.80 0.47
CA VAL A 29 -19.26 -2.40 1.78
C VAL A 29 -18.32 -1.74 2.78
N PRO A 30 -18.81 -0.82 3.63
CA PRO A 30 -17.96 -0.18 4.62
C PRO A 30 -17.53 -1.20 5.68
N ASN A 31 -16.24 -1.20 6.00
CA ASN A 31 -15.69 -1.99 7.11
C ASN A 31 -15.07 -1.02 8.11
N CYS A 32 -15.34 -1.22 9.40
CA CYS A 32 -14.64 -0.51 10.47
C CYS A 32 -13.23 -1.09 10.59
N VAL A 33 -12.24 -0.20 10.65
CA VAL A 33 -10.84 -0.56 10.90
C VAL A 33 -10.39 0.12 12.18
N GLU A 34 -9.82 -0.66 13.08
CA GLU A 34 -9.40 -0.18 14.39
C GLU A 34 -7.89 0.13 14.40
N GLU A 35 -7.49 1.10 15.21
CA GLU A 35 -6.09 1.53 15.29
C GLU A 35 -5.19 0.40 15.79
N PHE A 36 -4.10 0.13 15.07
CA PHE A 36 -3.15 -0.95 15.38
C PHE A 36 -3.74 -2.37 15.29
N GLU A 37 -5.00 -2.55 14.92
CA GLU A 37 -5.57 -3.88 14.71
C GLU A 37 -5.34 -4.33 13.27
N THR A 38 -4.72 -5.50 13.13
CA THR A 38 -4.49 -6.11 11.82
C THR A 38 -5.76 -6.78 11.34
N PHE A 39 -6.12 -6.54 10.07
CA PHE A 39 -7.17 -7.25 9.36
C PHE A 39 -6.62 -7.84 8.06
N GLN A 40 -7.34 -8.82 7.51
CA GLN A 40 -6.97 -9.50 6.27
C GLN A 40 -8.07 -9.30 5.22
N PRO A 41 -7.94 -8.33 4.30
CA PRO A 41 -8.91 -8.17 3.22
C PRO A 41 -8.83 -9.32 2.20
N LEU A 42 -7.69 -10.01 2.13
CA LEU A 42 -7.46 -11.20 1.30
C LEU A 42 -6.65 -12.23 2.11
N PRO A 43 -6.84 -13.54 1.88
CA PRO A 43 -6.02 -14.57 2.52
C PRO A 43 -4.52 -14.31 2.30
N GLY A 44 -3.75 -14.28 3.38
CA GLY A 44 -2.31 -14.06 3.32
C GLY A 44 -1.87 -12.62 3.05
N PHE A 45 -2.79 -11.65 3.03
CA PHE A 45 -2.46 -10.24 2.91
C PHE A 45 -2.97 -9.48 4.13
N GLU A 46 -2.06 -9.04 4.99
CA GLU A 46 -2.39 -8.28 6.18
C GLU A 46 -2.34 -6.77 5.92
N VAL A 47 -3.26 -6.06 6.56
CA VAL A 47 -3.28 -4.59 6.62
C VAL A 47 -3.42 -4.18 8.07
N GLN A 48 -2.56 -3.27 8.53
CA GLN A 48 -2.63 -2.70 9.87
C GLN A 48 -2.68 -1.16 9.76
N PRO A 49 -3.76 -0.52 10.20
CA PRO A 49 -3.83 0.93 10.31
C PRO A 49 -2.90 1.45 11.42
N LEU A 50 -2.19 2.52 11.13
CA LEU A 50 -1.17 3.11 11.99
C LEU A 50 -1.44 4.61 12.16
N PRO A 51 -1.94 5.05 13.33
CA PRO A 51 -2.15 6.47 13.62
C PRO A 51 -0.87 7.29 13.48
N VAL A 52 -0.94 8.39 12.75
CA VAL A 52 0.11 9.39 12.60
C VAL A 52 -0.48 10.79 12.79
N LEU A 53 0.35 11.80 13.00
CA LEU A 53 -0.12 13.17 13.12
C LEU A 53 0.03 13.91 11.79
N HIS A 54 -0.95 14.72 11.45
CA HIS A 54 -1.00 15.57 10.26
C HIS A 54 -1.33 17.01 10.68
N GLY A 55 -0.47 17.57 11.53
CA GLY A 55 -0.57 18.93 12.08
C GLY A 55 -1.25 19.00 13.44
N GLY A 56 -0.54 19.58 14.42
CA GLY A 56 -1.03 19.70 15.79
C GLY A 56 -1.39 18.33 16.40
N THR A 57 -2.66 18.15 16.75
CA THR A 57 -3.23 16.91 17.29
C THR A 57 -4.12 16.16 16.30
N TYR A 58 -4.14 16.57 15.02
CA TYR A 58 -4.95 15.94 14.00
C TYR A 58 -4.35 14.58 13.62
N VAL A 59 -5.14 13.52 13.74
CA VAL A 59 -4.71 12.14 13.48
C VAL A 59 -5.11 11.73 12.06
N CYS A 60 -4.12 11.28 11.29
CA CYS A 60 -4.30 10.57 10.02
C CYS A 60 -3.89 9.11 10.18
N MET A 61 -4.23 8.28 9.18
CA MET A 61 -3.83 6.87 9.16
C MET A 61 -2.74 6.64 8.13
N GLY A 62 -1.59 6.19 8.60
CA GLY A 62 -0.67 5.39 7.81
C GLY A 62 -1.11 3.93 7.79
N PHE A 63 -0.45 3.12 6.97
CA PHE A 63 -0.77 1.70 6.85
C PHE A 63 0.50 0.88 6.72
N ARG A 64 0.49 -0.30 7.36
CA ARG A 64 1.43 -1.37 7.13
C ARG A 64 0.73 -2.46 6.32
N PHE A 65 1.34 -2.87 5.21
CA PHE A 65 0.82 -3.91 4.33
C PHE A 65 1.75 -5.11 4.25
N GLY A 66 1.15 -6.29 4.03
CA GLY A 66 1.81 -7.58 3.92
C GLY A 66 2.01 -8.26 5.28
N MET A 67 2.26 -9.57 5.26
CA MET A 67 2.31 -10.42 6.45
C MET A 67 3.41 -10.02 7.44
N HIS A 68 4.49 -9.40 6.96
CA HIS A 68 5.64 -9.01 7.78
C HIS A 68 5.93 -7.51 7.70
N GLY A 69 4.97 -6.72 7.19
CA GLY A 69 5.13 -5.28 7.04
C GLY A 69 6.15 -4.91 5.96
N GLU A 70 5.98 -5.53 4.80
CA GLU A 70 6.79 -5.32 3.61
C GLU A 70 6.61 -3.91 3.06
N VAL A 71 5.40 -3.35 3.12
CA VAL A 71 5.14 -1.97 2.70
C VAL A 71 4.65 -1.13 3.87
N LEU A 72 5.30 0.00 4.08
CA LEU A 72 4.89 1.04 5.01
C LEU A 72 4.45 2.25 4.20
N TYR A 73 3.21 2.70 4.37
CA TYR A 73 2.66 3.86 3.67
C TYR A 73 2.27 4.93 4.68
N LEU A 74 2.96 6.06 4.64
CA LEU A 74 2.78 7.18 5.56
C LEU A 74 2.56 8.46 4.77
N SER A 75 1.31 8.74 4.43
CA SER A 75 0.86 10.03 3.91
C SER A 75 -0.61 10.23 4.26
N ASP A 76 -1.04 11.39 4.74
CA ASP A 76 -0.22 12.57 5.04
C ASP A 76 0.34 12.52 6.47
N VAL A 77 1.55 13.06 6.71
CA VAL A 77 2.22 12.97 8.02
C VAL A 77 3.14 14.16 8.31
N SER A 78 3.00 14.78 9.49
CA SER A 78 3.96 15.73 10.07
C SER A 78 4.73 15.20 11.27
N LYS A 79 4.23 14.15 11.93
CA LYS A 79 4.91 13.50 13.04
C LYS A 79 4.43 12.05 13.22
N VAL A 80 5.38 11.16 13.47
CA VAL A 80 5.11 9.76 13.81
C VAL A 80 5.16 9.61 15.34
N PRO A 81 4.06 9.25 16.02
CA PRO A 81 4.06 8.96 17.46
C PRO A 81 4.94 7.76 17.82
N ASP A 82 5.47 7.71 19.05
CA ASP A 82 6.39 6.66 19.49
C ASP A 82 5.81 5.25 19.37
N LYS A 83 4.51 5.09 19.66
CA LYS A 83 3.79 3.82 19.50
C LYS A 83 3.82 3.33 18.05
N THR A 84 3.56 4.24 17.10
CA THR A 84 3.62 3.94 15.66
C THR A 84 5.05 3.67 15.21
N MET A 85 6.01 4.48 15.65
CA MET A 85 7.43 4.28 15.36
C MET A 85 7.93 2.90 15.83
N ALA A 86 7.48 2.41 16.98
CA ALA A 86 7.84 1.08 17.47
C ALA A 86 7.37 -0.04 16.52
N VAL A 87 6.16 0.09 15.97
CA VAL A 87 5.63 -0.87 14.98
C VAL A 87 6.40 -0.79 13.66
N LEU A 88 6.70 0.42 13.18
CA LEU A 88 7.48 0.62 11.95
C LEU A 88 8.88 0.00 12.06
N LYS A 89 9.58 0.20 13.19
CA LYS A 89 10.91 -0.39 13.43
C LYS A 89 10.91 -1.91 13.56
N ALA A 90 9.78 -2.51 13.95
CA ALA A 90 9.63 -3.96 14.02
C ALA A 90 9.22 -4.59 12.67
N SER A 91 8.98 -3.78 11.64
CA SER A 91 8.52 -4.24 10.32
C SER A 91 9.71 -4.56 9.40
N ARG A 92 9.50 -5.44 8.41
CA ARG A 92 10.53 -5.78 7.41
C ARG A 92 10.90 -4.60 6.50
N ALA A 93 9.94 -3.70 6.24
CA ALA A 93 10.12 -2.45 5.52
C ALA A 93 10.87 -2.62 4.17
N GLU A 94 10.31 -3.41 3.26
CA GLU A 94 10.87 -3.51 1.91
C GLU A 94 10.68 -2.20 1.14
N VAL A 95 9.49 -1.62 1.22
CA VAL A 95 9.17 -0.33 0.62
C VAL A 95 8.58 0.59 1.68
N LEU A 96 9.15 1.78 1.82
CA LEU A 96 8.57 2.88 2.57
C LEU A 96 8.06 3.93 1.58
N VAL A 97 6.75 4.17 1.56
CA VAL A 97 6.13 5.31 0.89
C VAL A 97 5.89 6.39 1.94
N VAL A 98 6.48 7.57 1.78
CA VAL A 98 6.42 8.62 2.81
C VAL A 98 6.24 10.01 2.22
N ASP A 99 5.43 10.80 2.88
CA ASP A 99 5.19 12.22 2.59
C ASP A 99 6.48 13.07 2.62
N ALA A 100 6.64 13.95 1.65
CA ALA A 100 7.74 14.92 1.54
C ALA A 100 7.28 16.17 0.75
N LEU A 101 6.42 16.98 1.37
CA LEU A 101 5.78 18.14 0.72
C LEU A 101 6.78 19.23 0.29
N LEU A 102 7.71 19.59 1.17
CA LEU A 102 8.62 20.73 1.00
C LEU A 102 10.09 20.30 0.91
N LYS A 103 10.86 20.97 0.06
CA LYS A 103 12.32 20.74 -0.01
C LYS A 103 13.07 21.29 1.20
N SER A 104 12.65 22.46 1.65
CA SER A 104 13.31 23.19 2.72
C SER A 104 12.28 23.70 3.73
N GLY A 105 12.68 23.67 5.00
CA GLY A 105 11.84 24.08 6.12
C GLY A 105 10.79 23.04 6.51
N PRO A 106 10.27 23.13 7.75
CA PRO A 106 9.17 22.30 8.20
C PRO A 106 7.85 22.78 7.60
N SER A 107 6.93 21.86 7.35
CA SER A 107 5.51 22.18 7.20
C SER A 107 4.79 21.92 8.52
N TYR A 108 3.67 22.62 8.74
CA TYR A 108 2.84 22.37 9.92
C TYR A 108 2.21 20.98 9.88
N SER A 109 1.72 20.56 8.72
CA SER A 109 0.90 19.36 8.54
C SER A 109 1.61 18.24 7.78
N HIS A 110 2.72 18.51 7.10
CA HIS A 110 3.46 17.52 6.32
C HIS A 110 4.94 17.46 6.72
N PHE A 111 5.59 16.36 6.37
CA PHE A 111 7.04 16.25 6.39
C PHE A 111 7.64 17.11 5.28
N GLY A 112 8.72 17.80 5.62
CA GLY A 112 9.70 18.24 4.63
C GLY A 112 10.67 17.11 4.28
N LEU A 113 11.46 17.31 3.23
CA LEU A 113 12.45 16.34 2.74
C LEU A 113 13.41 15.88 3.84
N ALA A 114 13.90 16.80 4.67
CA ALA A 114 14.82 16.45 5.76
C ALA A 114 14.19 15.48 6.76
N GLN A 115 12.92 15.71 7.16
CA GLN A 115 12.20 14.86 8.11
C GLN A 115 11.89 13.48 7.50
N ALA A 116 11.49 13.45 6.23
CA ALA A 116 11.29 12.19 5.50
C ALA A 116 12.60 11.38 5.45
N LEU A 117 13.74 12.02 5.14
CA LEU A 117 15.05 11.36 5.11
C LEU A 117 15.54 10.91 6.50
N GLU A 118 15.20 11.63 7.58
CA GLU A 118 15.44 11.17 8.96
C GLU A 118 14.66 9.88 9.25
N LEU A 119 13.40 9.80 8.83
CA LEU A 119 12.60 8.58 8.98
C LEU A 119 13.19 7.43 8.15
N VAL A 120 13.58 7.68 6.90
CA VAL A 120 14.26 6.69 6.05
C VAL A 120 15.55 6.18 6.70
N ARG A 121 16.35 7.06 7.30
CA ARG A 121 17.57 6.67 8.03
C ARG A 121 17.26 5.84 9.28
N ALA A 122 16.17 6.14 9.97
CA ALA A 122 15.75 5.42 11.17
C ALA A 122 15.19 4.02 10.87
N LEU A 123 14.49 3.85 9.74
CA LEU A 123 13.84 2.60 9.36
C LEU A 123 14.69 1.73 8.42
N ARG A 124 15.62 2.33 7.66
CA ARG A 124 16.49 1.64 6.69
C ARG A 124 15.72 0.68 5.75
N PRO A 125 14.66 1.14 5.05
CA PRO A 125 13.93 0.28 4.13
C PRO A 125 14.80 -0.12 2.93
N LYS A 126 14.44 -1.20 2.22
CA LYS A 126 15.16 -1.56 0.98
C LYS A 126 15.01 -0.48 -0.09
N ARG A 127 13.83 0.14 -0.19
CA ARG A 127 13.51 1.25 -1.09
C ARG A 127 12.60 2.26 -0.40
N ALA A 128 12.86 3.55 -0.56
CA ALA A 128 12.01 4.64 -0.09
C ALA A 128 11.47 5.46 -1.26
N LEU A 129 10.16 5.66 -1.29
CA LEU A 129 9.42 6.41 -2.28
C LEU A 129 8.82 7.65 -1.62
N LEU A 130 9.28 8.83 -2.05
CA LEU A 130 8.77 10.10 -1.54
C LEU A 130 7.51 10.50 -2.32
N VAL A 131 6.44 10.86 -1.62
CA VAL A 131 5.14 11.29 -2.18
C VAL A 131 4.72 12.66 -1.62
N GLY A 132 3.61 13.22 -2.09
CA GLY A 132 3.07 14.50 -1.58
C GLY A 132 3.85 15.75 -2.01
N MET A 133 4.81 15.62 -2.93
CA MET A 133 5.75 16.68 -3.30
C MET A 133 5.04 17.91 -3.90
N SER A 134 5.39 19.10 -3.41
CA SER A 134 4.96 20.37 -4.01
C SER A 134 5.72 20.69 -5.31
N CYS A 135 5.30 21.75 -6.01
CA CYS A 135 5.97 22.27 -7.21
C CYS A 135 7.41 22.76 -7.01
N GLN A 136 7.93 22.75 -5.77
CA GLN A 136 9.35 22.99 -5.51
C GLN A 136 10.24 21.84 -5.99
N PHE A 137 9.67 20.63 -6.08
CA PHE A 137 10.36 19.46 -6.57
C PHE A 137 10.35 19.40 -8.10
N ASP A 138 11.53 19.16 -8.65
CA ASP A 138 11.73 18.77 -10.03
C ASP A 138 12.12 17.28 -10.04
N HIS A 139 11.29 16.45 -10.66
CA HIS A 139 11.39 15.00 -10.51
C HIS A 139 12.75 14.44 -10.96
N GLU A 140 13.29 14.91 -12.08
CA GLU A 140 14.56 14.39 -12.61
C GLU A 140 15.77 14.93 -11.85
N ARG A 141 15.83 16.26 -11.67
CA ARG A 141 16.95 16.94 -11.01
C ARG A 141 17.09 16.46 -9.57
N ASP A 142 15.99 16.38 -8.84
CA ASP A 142 16.06 16.04 -7.42
C ASP A 142 16.31 14.55 -7.20
N ASN A 143 15.79 13.68 -8.08
CA ASN A 143 16.20 12.27 -8.06
C ASN A 143 17.70 12.09 -8.35
N ALA A 144 18.32 12.95 -9.16
CA ALA A 144 19.77 12.92 -9.35
C ALA A 144 20.54 13.22 -8.05
N GLU A 145 20.02 14.15 -7.23
CA GLU A 145 20.57 14.44 -5.91
C GLU A 145 20.30 13.30 -4.91
N LEU A 146 19.07 12.76 -4.87
CA LEU A 146 18.71 11.65 -3.97
C LEU A 146 19.53 10.38 -4.23
N ARG A 147 19.89 10.09 -5.49
CA ARG A 147 20.77 8.95 -5.84
C ARG A 147 22.13 9.00 -5.15
N LYS A 148 22.62 10.19 -4.74
CA LYS A 148 23.87 10.31 -3.98
C LYS A 148 23.79 9.65 -2.60
N LEU A 149 22.58 9.55 -2.03
CA LEU A 149 22.32 8.85 -0.76
C LEU A 149 22.56 7.34 -0.85
N ARG A 150 22.71 6.77 -2.05
CA ARG A 150 23.16 5.38 -2.22
C ARG A 150 24.55 5.15 -1.59
N MET A 151 25.38 6.19 -1.51
CA MET A 151 26.66 6.12 -0.79
C MET A 151 26.47 5.90 0.73
N GLU A 152 25.33 6.31 1.30
CA GLU A 152 24.94 6.03 2.68
C GLU A 152 24.21 4.67 2.83
N GLY A 153 24.09 3.90 1.74
CA GLY A 153 23.31 2.66 1.67
C GLY A 153 21.80 2.90 1.70
N LEU A 154 21.33 4.07 1.23
CA LEU A 154 19.91 4.40 1.15
C LEU A 154 19.47 4.45 -0.31
N GLU A 155 18.40 3.73 -0.65
CA GLU A 155 17.75 3.82 -1.94
C GLU A 155 16.48 4.67 -1.81
N VAL A 156 16.57 5.93 -2.25
CA VAL A 156 15.50 6.93 -2.12
C VAL A 156 15.23 7.56 -3.48
N GLU A 157 13.97 7.71 -3.82
CA GLU A 157 13.53 8.44 -5.01
C GLU A 157 12.17 9.11 -4.81
N LEU A 158 11.90 10.15 -5.59
CA LEU A 158 10.58 10.72 -5.77
C LEU A 158 9.72 9.72 -6.56
N ALA A 159 8.49 9.47 -6.08
CA ALA A 159 7.51 8.69 -6.82
C ALA A 159 6.90 9.51 -7.97
N PHE A 160 6.23 8.82 -8.88
CA PHE A 160 5.48 9.41 -9.99
C PHE A 160 4.15 8.70 -10.21
N ASP A 161 3.21 9.39 -10.85
CA ASP A 161 1.88 8.86 -11.13
C ASP A 161 1.96 7.62 -12.02
N GLY A 162 1.31 6.54 -11.58
CA GLY A 162 1.35 5.24 -12.27
C GLY A 162 2.59 4.40 -11.98
N LEU A 163 3.47 4.81 -11.06
CA LEU A 163 4.55 3.96 -10.56
C LEU A 163 3.99 2.65 -10.00
N GLN A 164 4.55 1.53 -10.46
CA GLN A 164 4.22 0.18 -10.00
C GLN A 164 5.49 -0.53 -9.56
N PHE A 165 5.36 -1.44 -8.60
CA PHE A 165 6.42 -2.34 -8.19
C PHE A 165 5.81 -3.64 -7.69
N ASP A 166 6.52 -4.74 -7.94
CA ASP A 166 6.13 -6.04 -7.43
C ASP A 166 6.61 -6.22 -5.99
N LEU A 167 5.77 -6.85 -5.18
CA LEU A 167 6.13 -7.30 -3.84
C LEU A 167 6.43 -8.78 -3.87
N GLN A 168 7.59 -9.16 -3.36
CA GLN A 168 7.91 -10.56 -3.12
C GLN A 168 7.25 -10.99 -1.82
N MET A 169 5.97 -11.33 -1.89
CA MET A 169 5.27 -11.95 -0.77
C MET A 169 5.71 -13.41 -0.66
N GLU A 170 6.17 -13.80 0.52
CA GLU A 170 6.28 -15.22 0.86
C GLU A 170 4.85 -15.77 0.89
N ALA A 171 4.51 -16.59 -0.12
CA ALA A 171 3.15 -17.03 -0.34
C ALA A 171 2.59 -17.70 0.93
N ALA A 172 1.52 -17.12 1.48
CA ALA A 172 0.58 -17.90 2.26
C ALA A 172 0.03 -19.04 1.37
N LEU A 173 -0.29 -20.17 1.99
CA LEU A 173 -0.79 -21.39 1.36
C LEU A 173 -1.79 -21.12 0.22
N PRO A 174 -1.82 -21.98 -0.83
CA PRO A 174 -2.62 -21.76 -2.02
C PRO A 174 -4.06 -21.37 -1.67
N ILE A 175 -4.52 -20.27 -2.26
CA ILE A 175 -5.91 -19.82 -2.21
C ILE A 175 -6.75 -20.99 -2.77
N PRO A 176 -7.69 -21.59 -2.01
CA PRO A 176 -8.57 -22.59 -2.57
C PRO A 176 -9.35 -21.95 -3.72
N GLU A 177 -9.33 -22.60 -4.88
CA GLU A 177 -10.10 -22.19 -6.04
C GLU A 177 -11.56 -22.01 -5.63
N ALA A 178 -12.18 -20.89 -6.03
CA ALA A 178 -13.58 -20.67 -5.76
C ALA A 178 -14.39 -21.75 -6.50
N GLU A 179 -15.08 -22.62 -5.76
CA GLU A 179 -16.10 -23.47 -6.39
C GLU A 179 -17.20 -22.56 -6.96
N GLU A 180 -17.69 -22.88 -8.16
CA GLU A 180 -18.60 -22.05 -8.97
C GLU A 180 -20.00 -21.85 -8.35
N ASP A 181 -20.23 -22.24 -7.10
CA ASP A 181 -21.56 -22.28 -6.48
C ASP A 181 -21.83 -21.17 -5.46
N GLY A 182 -21.13 -20.03 -5.52
CA GLY A 182 -21.61 -18.76 -4.95
C GLY A 182 -22.01 -18.77 -3.47
N SER A 183 -21.56 -19.75 -2.69
CA SER A 183 -21.85 -19.87 -1.27
C SER A 183 -20.57 -19.66 -0.46
N TYR A 184 -20.55 -18.59 0.34
CA TYR A 184 -19.47 -18.35 1.28
C TYR A 184 -19.91 -18.88 2.64
N GLU A 185 -19.28 -19.94 3.14
CA GLU A 185 -19.36 -20.30 4.56
C GLU A 185 -18.06 -19.88 5.23
N LEU A 186 -18.14 -18.88 6.12
CA LEU A 186 -17.00 -18.31 6.81
C LEU A 186 -16.51 -19.28 7.90
N GLN A 187 -15.70 -20.26 7.54
CA GLN A 187 -15.03 -21.11 8.51
C GLN A 187 -13.84 -20.37 9.11
N LEU A 188 -14.07 -19.68 10.23
CA LEU A 188 -13.00 -19.16 11.07
C LEU A 188 -12.15 -20.34 11.59
N PRO A 189 -10.83 -20.38 11.35
CA PRO A 189 -10.01 -21.42 11.95
C PRO A 189 -10.01 -21.24 13.47
N ALA A 190 -10.42 -22.29 14.17
CA ALA A 190 -10.34 -22.38 15.63
C ALA A 190 -8.92 -22.03 16.10
N GLN A 191 -8.83 -21.19 17.13
CA GLN A 191 -7.58 -20.76 17.76
C GLN A 191 -6.61 -21.94 17.95
N THR A 192 -5.59 -22.05 17.10
CA THR A 192 -4.57 -23.08 17.26
C THR A 192 -3.44 -22.51 18.12
N SER A 193 -3.37 -23.02 19.34
CA SER A 193 -2.37 -22.66 20.35
C SER A 193 -0.93 -22.85 19.86
N ARG A 194 -0.03 -21.99 20.37
CA ARG A 194 1.42 -21.89 20.08
C ARG A 194 2.24 -23.20 20.10
N THR A 195 1.71 -24.30 20.64
CA THR A 195 2.42 -25.57 20.83
C THR A 195 2.38 -26.51 19.62
N ALA A 196 1.47 -26.33 18.66
CA ALA A 196 1.42 -27.17 17.45
C ALA A 196 2.62 -26.92 16.49
N TRP A 197 3.17 -25.70 16.50
CA TRP A 197 4.20 -25.26 15.56
C TRP A 197 5.56 -25.94 15.78
N LEU A 198 5.95 -26.19 17.04
CA LEU A 198 7.26 -26.78 17.36
C LEU A 198 7.40 -28.26 16.98
N ARG A 199 6.30 -28.98 16.73
CA ARG A 199 6.37 -30.39 16.32
C ARG A 199 6.69 -30.58 14.84
N GLN A 200 6.39 -29.58 13.99
CA GLN A 200 6.55 -29.72 12.54
C GLN A 200 7.99 -29.44 12.05
N LEU A 201 8.77 -28.65 12.81
CA LEU A 201 10.19 -28.41 12.54
C LEU A 201 11.12 -29.58 12.94
N ALA A 202 10.66 -30.49 13.82
CA ALA A 202 11.47 -31.65 14.23
C ALA A 202 11.56 -32.74 13.13
N THR A 203 10.67 -32.70 12.15
CA THR A 203 10.56 -33.73 11.09
C THR A 203 11.28 -33.40 9.78
N GLN A 204 11.86 -32.21 9.62
CA GLN A 204 12.58 -31.80 8.39
C GLN A 204 14.12 -31.74 8.53
N LYS A 205 14.72 -32.65 9.28
CA LYS A 205 16.16 -32.97 9.12
C LYS A 205 16.32 -34.34 8.49
N ARG A 206 16.32 -34.38 7.16
CA ARG A 206 17.05 -35.35 6.32
C ARG A 206 16.83 -34.99 4.85
N PHE A 207 17.77 -34.27 4.26
CA PHE A 207 18.16 -34.46 2.86
C PHE A 207 19.54 -33.82 2.69
N MET A 208 20.59 -34.64 2.81
CA MET A 208 21.91 -34.33 2.23
C MET A 208 21.91 -34.92 0.81
N PRO A 209 22.31 -34.18 -0.23
CA PRO A 209 22.58 -34.80 -1.51
C PRO A 209 24.00 -35.39 -1.51
N SER A 210 24.08 -36.67 -1.84
CA SER A 210 25.29 -37.44 -2.12
C SER A 210 25.98 -36.90 -3.39
N ILE A 211 27.29 -36.68 -3.28
CA ILE A 211 28.22 -36.44 -4.39
C ILE A 211 28.23 -37.65 -5.33
N CYS A 212 27.99 -37.41 -6.62
CA CYS A 212 28.15 -38.39 -7.69
C CYS A 212 29.60 -38.31 -8.23
N GLN A 213 30.33 -39.41 -8.15
CA GLN A 213 31.65 -39.63 -8.76
C GLN A 213 31.50 -40.50 -10.01
N CYS A 214 32.04 -40.03 -11.15
CA CYS A 214 32.48 -40.70 -12.40
C CYS A 214 32.29 -39.66 -13.52
N CYS A 215 33.29 -39.19 -14.30
CA CYS A 215 34.46 -39.81 -14.95
C CYS A 215 35.66 -38.82 -14.86
N SER A 216 36.94 -39.21 -14.67
CA SER A 216 37.85 -39.97 -15.55
C SER A 216 37.99 -39.37 -16.95
#